data_AF-A0A645JQ19-F1
#
_entry.id   AF-A0A645JQ19-F1
#
_cell.length_a   1.000
_cell.length_b   1.000
_cell.length_c   1.000
_cell.angle_alpha   90.00
_cell.angle_beta   90.00
_cell.angle_gamma   90.00
#
_symmetry.space_group_name_H-M   'P 1'
#
loop_
_entity.id
_entity.type
_entity.pdbx_description
1 polymer ?
#
loop_
_entity_poly.entity_id
_entity_poly.type
_entity_poly.pdbx_seq_one_letter_code
_entity_poly.pdbx_strand_id
1 'polypeptide(L)' 'MITIDGNGAVASVAFRTSEVIAIYPITPSSTMAEQADAWAGNGLKNI' A
#
# COMPACT_ATOMS: atom_id res chain seq x y z
N MET A 1 -18.47 4.12 1.72
CA MET A 1 -17.58 4.91 2.60
C MET A 1 -16.91 3.92 3.54
N ILE A 2 -15.58 3.94 3.62
CA ILE A 2 -14.82 3.05 4.53
C ILE A 2 -14.12 3.92 5.57
N THR A 3 -14.01 3.43 6.79
CA THR A 3 -13.20 4.07 7.83
C THR A 3 -11.83 3.41 7.83
N ILE A 4 -10.80 4.16 7.45
CA ILE A 4 -9.42 3.70 7.35
C ILE A 4 -8.48 4.79 7.85
N ASP A 5 -7.27 4.42 8.26
CA ASP A 5 -6.21 5.36 8.62
C ASP A 5 -5.58 6.01 7.37
N GLY A 6 -4.77 7.05 7.59
CA GLY A 6 -4.13 7.80 6.51
C GLY A 6 -3.18 6.94 5.68
N ASN A 7 -2.41 6.07 6.33
CA ASN A 7 -1.48 5.17 5.63
C ASN A 7 -2.24 4.19 4.73
N GLY A 8 -3.33 3.58 5.21
CA GLY A 8 -4.17 2.70 4.39
C GLY A 8 -4.82 3.41 3.20
N ALA A 9 -5.26 4.66 3.39
CA ALA A 9 -5.80 5.46 2.30
C ALA A 9 -4.75 5.74 1.22
N VAL A 10 -3.53 6.14 1.61
CA VAL A 10 -2.43 6.44 0.67
C VAL A 10 -1.94 5.16 -0.02
N ALA A 11 -1.74 4.08 0.73
CA ALA A 11 -1.32 2.80 0.19
C ALA A 11 -2.28 2.31 -0.90
N SER A 12 -3.60 2.43 -0.68
CA SER A 12 -4.61 2.00 -1.67
C SER A 12 -4.45 2.70 -3.03
N VAL A 13 -4.16 4.01 -3.01
CA VAL A 13 -3.93 4.76 -4.25
C VAL A 13 -2.58 4.41 -4.84
N ALA A 14 -1.52 4.45 -4.03
CA ALA A 14 -0.15 4.21 -4.49
C ALA A 14 0.02 2.81 -5.11
N PHE A 15 -0.59 1.78 -4.52
CA PHE A 15 -0.58 0.41 -5.05
C PHE A 15 -1.25 0.32 -6.42
N ARG A 16 -2.40 0.98 -6.60
CA ARG A 16 -3.16 0.91 -7.85
C ARG A 16 -2.50 1.67 -8.99
N THR A 17 -1.77 2.75 -8.70
CA THR A 17 -1.19 3.64 -9.72
C THR A 17 0.26 3.33 -10.06
N SER A 18 0.91 2.41 -9.34
CA SER A 18 2.34 2.14 -9.49
C SER A 18 2.57 0.70 -9.95
N GLU A 19 3.49 0.52 -10.90
CA GLU A 19 3.93 -0.82 -11.34
C GLU A 19 5.01 -1.40 -10.42
N VAL A 20 5.85 -0.53 -9.85
CA VAL A 20 6.96 -0.90 -8.95
C VAL A 20 6.98 0.07 -7.77
N ILE A 21 7.14 -0.46 -6.56
CA ILE A 21 7.29 0.33 -5.33
C ILE A 21 8.55 -0.17 -4.60
N ALA A 22 9.60 0.65 -4.61
CA ALA A 22 10.80 0.38 -3.83
C ALA A 22 10.62 0.92 -2.40
N ILE A 23 10.81 0.07 -1.39
CA ILE A 23 10.46 0.37 0.01
C ILE A 23 11.64 0.16 0.96
N TYR A 24 11.66 0.95 2.03
CA TYR A 24 12.51 0.73 3.20
C TYR A 24 11.72 1.10 4.47
N PRO A 25 11.66 0.23 5.49
CA PRO A 25 10.80 0.45 6.66
C PRO A 25 11.33 1.58 7.56
N ILE A 26 10.45 2.52 7.90
CA ILE A 26 10.70 3.58 8.88
C ILE A 26 9.38 4.02 9.52
N THR A 27 9.37 4.20 10.85
CA THR A 27 8.20 4.70 11.59
C THR A 27 7.92 6.16 11.21
N PRO A 28 6.67 6.57 10.96
CA PRO A 28 5.41 5.83 11.09
C PRO A 28 4.87 5.21 9.78
N SER A 29 5.65 5.19 8.70
CA SER A 29 5.18 4.85 7.34
C SER A 29 5.19 3.36 6.99
N SER A 30 5.78 2.50 7.83
CA SER A 30 5.97 1.07 7.51
C SER A 30 4.68 0.35 7.10
N THR A 31 3.53 0.72 7.67
CA THR A 31 2.25 0.06 7.36
C THR A 31 1.80 0.23 5.90
N MET A 32 2.20 1.30 5.21
CA MET A 32 1.88 1.46 3.77
C MET A 32 2.55 0.38 2.93
N ALA A 33 3.82 0.08 3.24
CA ALA A 33 4.60 -0.91 2.52
C ALA A 33 4.08 -2.33 2.80
N GLU A 34 3.76 -2.64 4.06
CA GLU A 34 3.19 -3.92 4.48
C GLU A 34 1.85 -4.20 3.80
N GLN A 35 0.98 -3.19 3.68
CA GLN A 35 -0.31 -3.32 2.99
C GLN A 35 -0.13 -3.55 1.49
N ALA A 36 0.77 -2.80 0.84
CA ALA A 36 1.06 -2.96 -0.58
C ALA A 36 1.62 -4.36 -0.89
N ASP A 37 2.55 -4.86 -0.06
CA ASP A 37 3.12 -6.20 -0.19
C ASP A 37 2.05 -7.29 0.03
N ALA A 38 1.20 -7.13 1.05
CA ALA A 38 0.10 -8.04 1.30
C ALA A 38 -0.91 -8.09 0.13
N TRP A 39 -1.23 -6.95 -0.49
CA TRP A 39 -2.12 -6.94 -1.66
C TRP A 39 -1.48 -7.56 -2.90
N ALA A 40 -0.19 -7.31 -3.15
CA ALA A 40 0.55 -7.98 -4.21
C ALA A 40 0.57 -9.51 -4.01
N GLY A 41 0.88 -9.97 -2.79
CA GLY A 41 0.89 -11.39 -2.42
C GLY A 41 -0.48 -12.06 -2.55
N ASN A 42 -1.57 -11.31 -2.32
CA ASN A 42 -2.94 -11.76 -2.55
C ASN A 42 -3.38 -11.68 -4.02
N GLY A 43 -2.49 -11.27 -4.93
CA GLY A 43 -2.75 -11.21 -6.36
C GLY A 43 -3.65 -10.05 -6.79
N LEU A 44 -3.86 -9.03 -5.94
CA LEU A 44 -4.55 -7.82 -6.37
C LEU A 44 -3.75 -7.16 -7.50
N LYS A 45 -4.47 -6.78 -8.55
CA LYS A 45 -3.88 -6.09 -9.70
C LYS A 45 -3.92 -4.59 -9.48
N ASN A 46 -2.86 -3.92 -9.93
CA ASN A 46 -2.87 -2.51 -10.23
C ASN A 46 -3.67 -2.26 -11.53
N ILE A 47 -3.83 -0.98 -11.91
CA ILE A 47 -4.59 -0.59 -13.11
C ILE A 47 -3.97 -1.12 -14.40
#